data_AF-A0A6G1YTE7-F1
#
_entry.id   AF-A0A6G1YTE7-F1
#
_cell.length_a   1.000
_cell.length_b   1.000
_cell.length_c   1.000
_cell.angle_alpha   90.00
_cell.angle_beta   90.00
_cell.angle_gamma   90.00
#
_symmetry.space_group_name_H-M   'P 1'
#
loop_
_entity.id
_entity.type
_entity.pdbx_description
1 polymer ?
#
loop_
_entity_poly.entity_id
_entity_poly.type
_entity_poly.pdbx_seq_one_letter_code
_entity_poly.pdbx_strand_id
1 'polypeptide(L)'
;MEQPVKVLGGIKFSVWSPVEVRKFSVAEITAPETYDEDGMPVQGGLMDNRLGTLEPGQKCATCGNTSAKCPGHFGHIELAEPVLHIAFVDDIHKLLLITCRSCNRLKLSAEELAKYQHLRDSKAAYAVIT
;
A
#
# COMPACT_ATOMS: atom_id res chain seq x y z
N MET A 1 12.08 24.76 -20.58
CA MET A 1 12.08 24.96 -19.11
C MET A 1 12.91 23.85 -18.51
N GLU A 2 14.10 24.16 -17.97
CA GLU A 2 14.90 23.19 -17.22
C GLU A 2 14.13 22.77 -15.96
N GLN A 3 13.88 21.47 -15.82
CA GLN A 3 13.34 20.93 -14.58
C GLN A 3 14.47 20.78 -13.56
N PRO A 4 14.31 21.25 -12.32
CA PRO A 4 15.35 21.13 -11.31
C PRO A 4 15.54 19.65 -10.95
N VAL A 5 16.74 19.12 -11.18
CA VAL A 5 17.14 17.78 -10.76
C VAL A 5 17.20 17.75 -9.23
N LYS A 6 16.39 16.89 -8.61
CA LYS A 6 16.36 16.69 -7.15
C LYS A 6 17.12 15.42 -6.79
N VAL A 7 17.86 15.46 -5.68
CA VAL A 7 18.54 14.29 -5.10
C VAL A 7 17.66 13.70 -3.99
N LEU A 8 17.59 12.37 -3.91
CA LEU A 8 16.84 11.66 -2.88
C LEU A 8 17.57 11.76 -1.53
N GLY A 9 16.92 12.30 -0.51
CA GLY A 9 17.47 12.40 0.85
C GLY A 9 17.31 11.12 1.69
N GLY A 10 16.36 10.24 1.34
CA GLY A 10 16.08 8.99 2.05
C GLY A 10 14.72 8.40 1.65
N ILE A 11 14.42 7.20 2.15
CA ILE A 11 13.17 6.47 1.91
C ILE A 11 12.53 6.15 3.25
N LYS A 12 11.24 6.49 3.42
CA LYS A 12 10.45 6.14 4.60
C LYS A 12 9.52 4.98 4.25
N PHE A 13 9.73 3.85 4.90
CA PHE A 13 8.84 2.69 4.77
C PHE A 13 7.60 2.86 5.65
N SER A 14 6.46 2.39 5.15
CA SER A 14 5.19 2.39 5.87
C SER A 14 4.24 1.37 5.26
N VAL A 15 3.26 0.92 6.04
CA VAL A 15 2.14 0.12 5.56
C VAL A 15 1.09 1.06 4.98
N TRP A 16 0.59 0.75 3.78
CA TRP A 16 -0.43 1.57 3.13
C TRP A 16 -1.78 1.36 3.77
N SER A 17 -2.50 2.46 4.02
CA SER A 17 -3.90 2.38 4.40
C SER A 17 -4.77 2.00 3.19
N PRO A 18 -5.93 1.36 3.42
CA PRO A 18 -6.88 1.06 2.33
C PRO A 18 -7.33 2.31 1.56
N VAL A 19 -7.36 3.48 2.23
CA VAL A 19 -7.71 4.76 1.59
C VAL A 19 -6.62 5.21 0.63
N GLU A 20 -5.34 5.04 1.00
CA GLU A 20 -4.22 5.35 0.12
C GLU A 20 -4.16 4.42 -1.08
N VAL A 21 -4.37 3.12 -0.90
CA VAL A 21 -4.42 2.14 -2.00
C VAL A 21 -5.46 2.55 -3.05
N ARG A 22 -6.68 2.88 -2.61
CA ARG A 22 -7.74 3.36 -3.52
C ARG A 22 -7.38 4.68 -4.20
N LYS A 23 -6.77 5.61 -3.47
CA LYS A 23 -6.39 6.93 -4.00
C LYS A 23 -5.32 6.86 -5.08
N PHE A 24 -4.35 5.94 -4.95
CA PHE A 24 -3.30 5.74 -5.95
C PHE A 24 -3.72 4.82 -7.09
N SER A 25 -4.84 4.12 -6.93
CA SER A 25 -5.36 3.23 -7.95
C SER A 25 -6.11 3.98 -9.04
N VAL A 26 -5.90 3.58 -10.29
CA VAL A 26 -6.59 4.14 -11.47
C VAL A 26 -7.82 3.32 -11.89
N ALA A 27 -7.92 2.08 -11.43
CA ALA A 27 -8.97 1.15 -11.80
C ALA A 27 -9.18 0.11 -10.69
N GLU A 28 -10.45 -0.21 -10.43
CA GLU A 28 -10.84 -1.41 -9.70
C GLU A 28 -10.88 -2.61 -10.65
N ILE A 29 -10.33 -3.74 -10.22
CA ILE A 29 -10.30 -4.98 -10.98
C ILE A 29 -11.42 -5.89 -10.47
N THR A 30 -12.38 -6.14 -11.36
CA THR A 30 -13.62 -6.86 -11.05
C THR A 30 -13.79 -8.13 -11.89
N ALA A 31 -13.12 -8.22 -13.04
CA ALA A 31 -13.20 -9.35 -13.96
C ALA A 31 -11.95 -10.23 -13.86
N PRO A 32 -12.09 -11.56 -13.73
CA PRO A 32 -10.94 -12.46 -13.78
C PRO A 32 -10.41 -12.69 -15.21
N GLU A 33 -11.22 -12.42 -16.24
CA GLU A 33 -10.84 -12.59 -17.63
C GLU A 33 -9.80 -11.54 -18.07
N THR A 34 -8.85 -11.96 -18.90
CA THR A 34 -7.79 -11.08 -19.43
C THR A 34 -8.17 -10.50 -20.79
N TYR A 35 -8.67 -11.35 -21.70
CA TYR A 35 -9.08 -10.98 -23.05
C TYR A 35 -10.47 -11.54 -23.35
N ASP A 36 -11.23 -10.83 -24.18
CA ASP A 36 -12.51 -11.28 -24.70
C ASP A 36 -12.34 -12.25 -25.89
N GLU A 37 -13.47 -12.71 -26.45
CA GLU A 37 -13.49 -13.64 -27.59
C GLU A 37 -12.84 -13.05 -28.86
N ASP A 38 -12.80 -11.72 -28.96
CA ASP A 38 -12.18 -10.98 -30.06
C ASP A 38 -10.66 -10.75 -29.84
N GLY A 39 -10.12 -11.20 -28.70
CA GLY A 39 -8.71 -11.04 -28.32
C GLY A 39 -8.38 -9.63 -27.79
N MET A 40 -9.39 -8.83 -27.45
CA MET A 40 -9.23 -7.49 -26.89
C MET A 40 -9.20 -7.54 -25.36
N PRO A 41 -8.46 -6.65 -24.68
CA PRO A 41 -8.41 -6.65 -23.23
C PRO A 41 -9.77 -6.33 -22.59
N VAL A 42 -10.16 -7.12 -21.60
CA VAL A 42 -11.42 -6.91 -20.87
C VAL A 42 -11.29 -5.69 -19.95
N GLN A 43 -12.26 -4.77 -20.02
CA GLN A 43 -12.32 -3.63 -19.10
C GLN A 43 -12.62 -4.12 -17.67
N GLY A 44 -11.82 -3.68 -16.70
CA GLY A 44 -11.88 -4.18 -15.32
C GLY A 44 -11.22 -5.55 -15.13
N GLY A 45 -10.57 -6.10 -16.16
CA GLY A 45 -9.70 -7.27 -16.08
C GLY A 45 -8.25 -6.91 -15.80
N LEU A 46 -7.39 -7.92 -15.67
CA LEU A 46 -5.95 -7.71 -15.37
C LEU A 46 -5.19 -7.02 -16.50
N MET A 47 -5.69 -7.09 -17.74
CA MET A 47 -5.09 -6.45 -18.92
C MET A 47 -5.74 -5.10 -19.25
N ASP A 48 -6.49 -4.49 -18.34
CA ASP A 48 -7.15 -3.20 -18.56
C ASP A 48 -6.13 -2.12 -18.98
N ASN A 49 -6.38 -1.47 -20.13
CA ASN A 49 -5.52 -0.45 -20.73
C ASN A 49 -5.25 0.78 -19.84
N ARG A 50 -6.04 0.96 -18.77
CA ARG A 50 -5.79 1.99 -17.74
C ARG A 50 -4.58 1.67 -16.87
N LEU A 51 -4.27 0.39 -16.66
CA LEU A 51 -3.11 -0.06 -15.87
C LEU A 51 -1.79 0.12 -16.62
N GLY A 52 -1.85 0.20 -17.95
CA GLY A 52 -0.71 0.31 -18.83
C GLY A 52 -1.02 -0.30 -20.18
N THR A 53 -0.05 -0.27 -21.08
CA THR A 53 -0.15 -0.92 -22.39
C THR A 53 1.16 -1.65 -22.67
N LEU A 54 1.07 -2.89 -23.12
CA LEU A 54 2.22 -3.66 -23.59
C LEU A 54 2.35 -3.61 -25.11
N GLU A 55 1.22 -3.49 -25.80
CA GLU A 55 1.17 -3.56 -27.26
C GLU A 55 1.82 -2.35 -27.92
N PRO A 56 2.76 -2.56 -28.88
CA PRO A 56 3.34 -1.50 -29.68
C PRO A 56 2.26 -0.73 -30.46
N GLY A 57 2.24 0.58 -30.32
CA GLY A 57 1.27 1.45 -31.03
C GLY A 57 -0.04 1.69 -30.28
N GLN A 58 -0.38 0.86 -29.28
CA GLN A 58 -1.45 1.19 -28.35
C GLN A 58 -0.99 2.24 -27.33
N LYS A 59 -1.94 3.08 -26.93
CA LYS A 59 -1.72 4.16 -25.95
C LYS A 59 -2.41 3.79 -24.66
N CYS A 60 -1.73 4.02 -23.54
CA CYS A 60 -2.32 3.84 -22.22
C CYS A 60 -3.50 4.81 -22.03
N ALA A 61 -4.62 4.30 -21.52
CA ALA A 61 -5.82 5.10 -21.30
C ALA A 61 -5.66 6.15 -20.17
N THR A 62 -4.68 5.97 -19.28
CA THR A 62 -4.44 6.86 -18.15
C THR A 62 -3.48 8.00 -18.49
N CYS A 63 -2.30 7.70 -19.06
CA CYS A 63 -1.28 8.72 -19.35
C CYS A 63 -1.15 9.09 -20.83
N GLY A 64 -1.80 8.37 -21.74
CA GLY A 64 -1.74 8.61 -23.19
C GLY A 64 -0.40 8.26 -23.85
N ASN A 65 0.59 7.78 -23.09
CA ASN A 65 1.89 7.36 -23.60
C ASN A 65 1.81 5.94 -24.21
N THR A 66 2.75 5.64 -25.10
CA THR A 66 2.97 4.28 -25.63
C THR A 66 3.71 3.41 -24.60
N SER A 67 3.74 2.10 -24.83
CA SER A 67 4.38 1.11 -23.94
C SER A 67 5.83 1.49 -23.56
N ALA A 68 6.60 2.05 -24.49
CA ALA A 68 7.99 2.44 -24.25
C ALA A 68 8.18 3.62 -23.26
N LYS A 69 7.15 4.46 -23.06
CA LYS A 69 7.23 5.66 -22.19
C LYS A 69 6.23 5.62 -21.02
N CYS A 70 5.39 4.59 -20.95
CA CYS A 70 4.43 4.43 -19.88
C CYS A 70 5.13 3.90 -18.63
N PRO A 71 5.00 4.56 -17.46
CA PRO A 71 5.60 4.07 -16.21
C PRO A 71 4.80 2.91 -15.57
N GLY A 72 3.59 2.63 -16.06
CA GLY A 72 2.63 1.74 -15.42
C GLY A 72 1.77 2.45 -14.37
N HIS A 73 0.58 1.92 -14.14
CA HIS A 73 -0.41 2.48 -13.21
C HIS A 73 -1.01 1.38 -12.35
N PHE A 74 -1.20 1.67 -11.06
CA PHE A 74 -1.69 0.68 -10.11
C PHE A 74 -3.20 0.48 -10.21
N GLY A 75 -3.62 -0.78 -10.19
CA GLY A 75 -4.99 -1.20 -9.93
C GLY A 75 -5.19 -1.58 -8.46
N HIS A 76 -6.44 -1.76 -8.05
CA HIS A 76 -6.76 -2.39 -6.78
C HIS A 76 -7.89 -3.40 -6.94
N ILE A 77 -7.95 -4.34 -6.01
CA ILE A 77 -9.06 -5.29 -5.88
C ILE A 77 -9.70 -5.00 -4.53
N GLU A 78 -11.01 -4.75 -4.52
CA GLU A 78 -11.78 -4.72 -3.28
C GLU A 78 -12.00 -6.15 -2.80
N LEU A 79 -11.42 -6.46 -1.64
CA LEU A 79 -11.64 -7.75 -0.99
C LEU A 79 -13.01 -7.73 -0.31
N ALA A 80 -13.80 -8.77 -0.53
CA ALA A 80 -15.10 -8.91 0.10
C ALA A 80 -15.01 -8.98 1.64
N GLU A 81 -13.91 -9.52 2.16
CA GLU A 81 -13.65 -9.69 3.59
C GLU A 81 -12.18 -9.33 3.91
N PRO A 82 -11.88 -8.85 5.13
CA PRO A 82 -10.53 -8.54 5.54
C PRO A 82 -9.67 -9.81 5.63
N VAL A 83 -8.50 -9.79 5.00
CA VAL A 83 -7.54 -10.89 5.02
C VAL A 83 -6.32 -10.50 5.84
N LEU A 84 -5.89 -11.38 6.74
CA LEU A 84 -4.66 -11.17 7.51
C LEU A 84 -3.45 -11.31 6.59
N HIS A 85 -2.62 -10.27 6.57
CA HIS A 85 -1.38 -10.30 5.82
C HIS A 85 -0.35 -11.15 6.58
N ILE A 86 0.10 -12.24 5.95
CA ILE A 86 0.96 -13.27 6.57
C ILE A 86 2.21 -12.69 7.26
N ALA A 87 2.83 -11.67 6.66
CA ALA A 87 4.05 -11.06 7.19
C ALA A 87 3.86 -10.34 8.54
N PHE A 88 2.61 -10.01 8.92
CA PHE A 88 2.31 -9.29 10.17
C PHE A 88 1.59 -10.16 11.20
N VAL A 89 1.44 -11.46 10.96
CA VAL A 89 0.69 -12.35 11.87
C VAL A 89 1.29 -12.37 13.27
N ASP A 90 2.62 -12.47 13.37
CA ASP A 90 3.31 -12.46 14.67
C ASP A 90 3.16 -11.14 15.41
N ASP A 91 3.21 -10.02 14.69
CA ASP A 91 3.06 -8.69 15.27
C ASP A 91 1.62 -8.44 15.73
N ILE A 92 0.64 -8.84 14.93
CA ILE A 92 -0.79 -8.78 15.29
C ILE A 92 -1.03 -9.64 16.55
N HIS A 93 -0.47 -10.85 16.60
CA HIS A 93 -0.60 -11.72 17.78
C HIS A 93 -0.02 -11.06 19.04
N LYS A 94 1.18 -10.48 18.96
CA LYS A 94 1.79 -9.73 20.07
C LYS A 94 0.91 -8.55 20.50
N LEU A 95 0.42 -7.75 19.55
CA LEU A 95 -0.46 -6.61 19.83
C LEU A 95 -1.74 -7.04 20.55
N LEU A 96 -2.34 -8.16 20.16
CA LEU A 96 -3.54 -8.71 20.80
C LEU A 96 -3.27 -9.23 22.23
N LEU A 97 -2.06 -9.70 22.51
CA LEU A 97 -1.67 -10.15 23.86
C LEU A 97 -1.43 -8.97 24.81
N ILE A 98 -0.80 -7.90 24.34
CA ILE A 98 -0.42 -6.75 25.17
C ILE A 98 -1.54 -5.70 25.32
N THR A 99 -2.59 -5.75 24.50
CA THR A 99 -3.74 -4.83 24.59
C THR A 99 -4.91 -5.46 25.34
N CYS A 100 -5.65 -4.64 26.10
CA CYS A 100 -6.89 -5.06 26.74
C CYS A 100 -8.05 -4.99 25.73
N ARG A 101 -8.80 -6.09 25.57
CA ARG A 101 -9.91 -6.18 24.58
C ARG A 101 -11.13 -5.31 24.92
N SER A 102 -11.28 -4.88 26.17
CA SER A 102 -12.43 -4.08 26.60
C SER A 102 -12.17 -2.57 26.53
N CYS A 103 -10.93 -2.13 26.75
CA CYS A 103 -10.58 -0.70 26.81
C CYS A 103 -9.49 -0.27 25.84
N ASN A 104 -8.94 -1.20 25.06
CA ASN A 104 -7.90 -0.99 24.04
C ASN A 104 -6.59 -0.36 24.58
N ARG A 105 -6.41 -0.30 25.91
CA ARG A 105 -5.18 0.17 26.54
C ARG A 105 -4.14 -0.95 26.60
N LEU A 106 -2.87 -0.57 26.59
CA LEU A 106 -1.78 -1.48 26.91
C LEU A 106 -1.94 -1.99 28.35
N LYS A 107 -1.65 -3.27 28.55
CA LYS A 107 -1.67 -3.94 29.87
C LYS A 107 -0.43 -3.55 30.69
N LEU A 108 -0.33 -2.26 30.99
CA LEU A 108 0.73 -1.65 31.80
C LEU A 108 0.10 -0.86 32.94
N SER A 109 0.78 -0.82 34.08
CA SER A 109 0.44 0.12 35.14
C SER A 109 0.72 1.56 34.69
N ALA A 110 0.09 2.54 35.34
CA ALA A 110 0.34 3.96 35.05
C ALA A 110 1.82 4.35 35.29
N GLU A 111 2.46 3.71 36.26
CA GLU A 111 3.87 3.95 36.61
C GLU A 111 4.82 3.43 35.52
N GLU A 112 4.59 2.21 35.02
CA GLU A 112 5.34 1.65 33.89
C GLU A 112 5.14 2.47 32.62
N LEU A 113 3.89 2.90 32.36
CA LEU A 113 3.58 3.72 31.20
C LEU A 113 4.35 5.04 31.22
N ALA A 114 4.39 5.74 32.37
CA ALA A 114 5.15 6.97 32.53
C ALA A 114 6.66 6.74 32.31
N LYS A 115 7.20 5.63 32.82
CA LYS A 115 8.60 5.24 32.60
C LYS A 115 8.92 5.03 31.12
N TYR A 116 8.08 4.29 30.38
CA TYR A 116 8.29 4.05 28.95
C TYR A 116 8.11 5.31 28.10
N GLN A 117 7.19 6.21 28.48
CA GLN A 117 7.04 7.51 27.83
C GLN A 117 8.31 8.36 27.97
N HIS A 118 8.88 8.43 29.17
CA HIS A 118 10.14 9.15 29.40
C HIS A 118 11.31 8.55 28.59
N LEU A 119 11.39 7.21 28.47
CA LEU A 119 12.38 6.54 27.64
C LEU A 119 12.21 6.85 26.15
N ARG A 120 10.97 6.91 25.65
CA ARG A 120 10.69 7.29 24.26
C ARG A 120 11.12 8.74 23.97
N ASP A 121 10.77 9.65 24.87
CA ASP A 121 10.98 11.09 24.67
C ASP A 121 12.47 11.49 24.82
N SER A 122 13.23 10.74 25.62
CA SER A 122 14.68 10.94 25.78
C SER A 122 15.51 10.55 24.55
N LYS A 123 14.87 10.03 23.47
CA LYS A 123 15.53 9.59 22.22
C LYS A 123 16.76 8.71 22.46
N ALA A 124 16.79 7.94 23.54
CA ALA A 124 17.83 6.94 23.74
C ALA A 124 17.82 6.01 22.52
N ALA A 125 18.99 5.75 21.94
CA ALA A 125 19.15 5.11 20.62
C ALA A 125 18.45 3.74 20.45
N TYR A 126 17.92 3.16 21.52
CA TYR A 126 17.15 1.91 21.54
C TYR A 126 15.62 2.11 21.51
N ALA A 127 15.12 3.34 21.52
CA ALA A 127 13.68 3.64 21.52
C ALA A 127 13.02 3.56 20.13
N VAL A 128 13.81 3.33 19.08
CA VAL A 128 13.34 3.12 17.71
C VAL A 128 13.71 1.70 17.30
N ILE A 129 12.96 0.73 17.80
CA ILE A 129 12.87 -0.59 17.16
C ILE A 129 11.41 -0.77 16.77
N THR A 130 11.03 -0.06 15.71
CA THR A 130 10.34 -0.55 14.51
C THR A 130 10.41 0.53 13.42
#